data_AF-A0A2P9GE30-F1
#
_entry.id   AF-A0A2P9GE30-F1
#
_cell.length_a   1.000
_cell.length_b   1.000
_cell.length_c   1.000
_cell.angle_alpha   90.00
_cell.angle_beta   90.00
_cell.angle_gamma   90.00
#
_symmetry.space_group_name_H-M   'P 1'
#
loop_
_entity.id
_entity.type
_entity.pdbx_description
1 polymer ?
#
loop_
_entity_poly.entity_id
_entity_poly.type
_entity_poly.pdbx_seq_one_letter_code
_entity_poly.pdbx_strand_id
1 'polypeptide(L)' 'MHYIGIALSCTNVEHNLNFYKLVKDGTSIDYMINCIYAFIKYYDTLKNDLFNEYKTIFRGRMKNPKIFDM' A
#
# COMPACT_ATOMS: atom_id res chain seq x y z
N MET A 1 11.89 5.87 0.81
CA MET A 1 10.75 6.52 0.14
C MET A 1 10.58 6.09 -1.31
N HIS A 2 11.64 6.05 -2.14
CA HIS A 2 11.55 5.69 -3.56
C HIS A 2 10.95 4.29 -3.82
N TYR A 3 11.48 3.24 -3.18
CA TYR A 3 11.00 1.86 -3.38
C TYR A 3 9.55 1.62 -2.92
N ILE A 4 9.11 2.30 -1.85
CA ILE A 4 7.76 2.19 -1.31
C ILE A 4 6.74 2.92 -2.19
N GLY A 5 7.11 4.11 -2.68
CA GLY A 5 6.28 4.84 -3.65
C GLY A 5 6.12 4.06 -4.95
N ILE A 6 7.18 3.39 -5.41
CA ILE A 6 7.13 2.51 -6.58
C ILE A 6 6.22 1.31 -6.33
N ALA A 7 6.40 0.58 -5.23
CA ALA A 7 5.55 -0.57 -4.89
C ALA A 7 4.07 -0.19 -4.86
N LEU A 8 3.71 0.89 -4.14
CA LEU A 8 2.35 1.42 -4.08
C LEU A 8 1.81 1.84 -5.45
N SER A 9 2.64 2.45 -6.29
CA SER A 9 2.24 2.84 -7.64
C SER A 9 1.99 1.64 -8.55
N CYS A 10 2.80 0.58 -8.44
CA CYS A 10 2.63 -0.66 -9.19
C CYS A 10 1.35 -1.40 -8.78
N THR A 11 1.08 -1.57 -7.48
CA THR A 11 -0.19 -2.17 -7.03
C THR A 11 -1.38 -1.32 -7.45
N ASN A 12 -1.30 0.00 -7.32
CA ASN A 12 -2.38 0.90 -7.74
C ASN A 12 -2.69 0.78 -9.24
N VAL A 13 -1.66 0.70 -10.10
CA VAL A 13 -1.82 0.51 -11.55
C VAL A 13 -2.44 -0.84 -11.88
N GLU A 14 -1.99 -1.93 -11.25
CA GLU A 14 -2.53 -3.27 -11.47
C GLU A 14 -3.99 -3.39 -11.02
N HIS A 15 -4.31 -2.87 -9.83
CA HIS A 15 -5.67 -2.84 -9.31
C HIS A 15 -6.59 -1.94 -10.14
N ASN A 16 -6.13 -0.78 -10.62
CA ASN A 16 -6.90 0.06 -11.55
C ASN A 16 -7.16 -0.64 -12.88
N LEU A 17 -6.17 -1.35 -13.42
CA LEU A 17 -6.30 -2.09 -14.67
C LEU A 17 -7.35 -3.22 -14.52
N ASN A 18 -7.34 -3.91 -13.38
CA ASN A 18 -8.31 -4.95 -13.07
C ASN A 18 -9.72 -4.36 -12.89
N PHE A 19 -9.87 -3.22 -12.21
CA PHE A 19 -11.15 -2.51 -12.12
C PHE A 19 -11.69 -2.09 -13.49
N TYR A 20 -10.84 -1.53 -14.35
CA TYR A 20 -11.23 -1.11 -15.69
C TYR A 20 -11.73 -2.29 -16.53
N LYS A 21 -11.06 -3.45 -16.47
CA LYS A 21 -11.52 -4.69 -17.12
C LYS A 21 -12.87 -5.14 -16.58
N LEU A 22 -13.04 -5.17 -15.25
CA LEU A 22 -14.30 -5.58 -14.62
C LEU A 22 -15.48 -4.69 -15.04
N VAL A 23 -15.26 -3.38 -15.14
CA VAL A 23 -16.27 -2.40 -15.63
C VAL A 23 -16.57 -2.62 -17.10
N LYS A 24 -15.54 -2.83 -17.93
CA LYS A 24 -15.68 -3.08 -19.37
C LYS A 24 -16.41 -4.39 -19.67
N ASP A 25 -16.16 -5.43 -18.89
CA ASP A 25 -16.71 -6.78 -19.10
C ASP A 25 -18.15 -6.93 -18.55
N GLY A 26 -18.73 -5.84 -18.01
CA GLY A 26 -20.10 -5.84 -17.51
C GLY A 26 -20.27 -6.71 -16.26
N THR A 27 -19.26 -6.76 -15.39
CA THR A 27 -19.28 -7.58 -14.17
C THR A 27 -20.39 -7.11 -13.21
N SER A 28 -20.92 -8.02 -12.39
CA SER A 28 -21.96 -7.69 -11.39
C SER A 28 -21.52 -6.55 -10.47
N ILE A 29 -22.45 -5.63 -10.18
CA ILE A 29 -22.25 -4.49 -9.26
C ILE A 29 -21.81 -4.98 -7.87
N ASP A 30 -22.39 -6.09 -7.38
CA ASP A 30 -22.02 -6.65 -6.07
C ASP A 30 -20.55 -7.09 -6.02
N TYR A 31 -20.04 -7.64 -7.13
CA TYR A 31 -18.65 -8.03 -7.24
C TYR A 31 -17.74 -6.80 -7.23
N MET A 32 -18.10 -5.74 -7.96
CA MET A 32 -17.35 -4.48 -7.95
C MET A 32 -17.29 -3.86 -6.55
N ILE A 33 -18.41 -3.82 -5.84
CA ILE A 33 -18.48 -3.32 -4.45
C ILE A 33 -17.54 -4.14 -3.54
N ASN A 34 -17.58 -5.47 -3.64
CA ASN A 34 -16.70 -6.34 -2.87
C ASN A 34 -15.22 -6.11 -3.18
N CYS A 35 -14.87 -5.91 -4.46
CA CYS A 35 -13.51 -5.56 -4.87
C CYS A 35 -13.05 -4.22 -4.25
N ILE A 36 -13.92 -3.20 -4.20
CA ILE A 36 -13.59 -1.89 -3.61
C ILE A 36 -13.31 -2.06 -2.11
N TYR A 37 -14.17 -2.78 -1.39
CA TYR A 37 -13.97 -3.05 0.03
C TYR A 37 -12.69 -3.83 0.32
N ALA A 38 -12.38 -4.85 -0.50
CA ALA A 38 -11.15 -5.61 -0.37
C ALA A 38 -9.91 -4.72 -0.56
N PHE A 39 -9.95 -3.82 -1.54
CA PHE A 39 -8.87 -2.88 -1.83
C PHE A 39 -8.65 -1.87 -0.70
N ILE A 40 -9.73 -1.26 -0.17
CA ILE A 40 -9.66 -0.35 0.99
C ILE A 40 -9.04 -1.05 2.19
N LYS A 41 -9.50 -2.28 2.50
CA LYS A 41 -8.97 -3.07 3.61
C LYS A 41 -7.49 -3.38 3.44
N TYR A 42 -7.05 -3.75 2.24
CA TYR A 42 -5.64 -4.00 1.94
C TYR A 42 -4.78 -2.75 2.23
N TYR A 43 -5.23 -1.57 1.79
CA TYR A 43 -4.51 -0.32 2.03
C TYR A 43 -4.45 0.07 3.51
N ASP A 44 -5.51 -0.16 4.28
CA ASP A 44 -5.52 0.09 5.71
C ASP A 44 -4.51 -0.81 6.46
N THR A 45 -4.45 -2.09 6.10
CA THR A 45 -3.42 -3.01 6.63
C THR A 45 -2.02 -2.54 6.26
N LEU A 46 -1.79 -2.24 4.97
CA LEU A 46 -0.50 -1.80 4.48
C LEU A 46 -0.02 -0.52 5.17
N LYS A 47 -0.91 0.44 5.42
CA LYS A 47 -0.60 1.68 6.13
C LYS A 47 -0.12 1.41 7.56
N ASN A 48 -0.76 0.49 8.27
CA ASN A 48 -0.38 0.13 9.64
C ASN A 48 0.97 -0.58 9.69
N ASP A 49 1.20 -1.52 8.79
CA ASP A 49 2.48 -2.24 8.70
C ASP A 49 3.63 -1.26 8.41
N LEU A 50 3.42 -0.35 7.45
CA LEU A 50 4.40 0.67 7.10
C LEU A 50 4.70 1.61 8.29
N PHE A 51 3.66 2.05 9.00
CA PHE A 51 3.83 2.90 10.18
C PHE A 51 4.67 2.19 11.26
N ASN A 52 4.41 0.91 11.51
CA ASN A 52 5.15 0.11 12.48
C ASN A 52 6.61 -0.14 12.07
N GLU A 53 6.86 -0.36 10.78
CA GLU A 53 8.20 -0.53 10.23
C GLU A 53 9.01 0.77 10.42
N TYR A 54 8.47 1.92 10.01
CA TYR A 54 9.12 3.21 10.18
C TYR A 54 9.34 3.57 11.65
N LYS A 55 8.36 3.31 12.51
CA LYS A 55 8.49 3.50 13.96
C LYS A 55 9.65 2.67 14.52
N THR A 56 9.84 1.45 14.03
CA THR A 56 10.94 0.56 14.43
C THR A 56 12.29 1.09 13.95
N ILE A 57 12.40 1.48 12.68
CA ILE A 57 13.61 2.08 12.11
C ILE A 57 14.00 3.34 12.88
N PHE A 58 13.03 4.23 13.11
CA PHE A 58 13.26 5.49 13.83
C PHE A 58 13.72 5.24 15.27
N ARG A 59 13.09 4.30 15.99
CA ARG A 59 13.52 3.90 17.33
C ARG A 59 14.94 3.32 17.33
N GLY A 60 15.29 2.52 16.31
CA GLY A 60 16.64 1.98 16.12
C GLY A 60 17.67 3.11 15.96
N ARG A 61 17.36 4.10 15.12
CA ARG A 61 18.21 5.28 14.89
C ARG A 61 18.36 6.15 16.14
N MET A 62 17.30 6.35 16.93
CA MET A 62 17.40 7.11 18.19
C MET A 62 18.27 6.42 19.24
N LYS A 63 18.30 5.08 19.26
CA LYS A 63 19.14 4.31 20.19
C LYS A 63 20.63 4.32 19.82
N ASN A 64 20.95 4.49 18.53
CA ASN A 64 22.31 4.57 18.01
C ASN A 64 22.55 5.89 17.24
N PRO A 65 22.67 7.03 17.95
CA PRO A 65 22.83 8.34 17.32
C PRO A 65 24.12 8.51 16.49
N LYS A 66 25.12 7.64 16.69
CA LYS A 66 26.41 7.68 15.95
C LYS A 66 26.31 7.38 14.44
N ILE A 67 25.15 6.96 13.93
CA ILE A 67 24.93 6.73 12.49
C ILE A 67 24.57 8.04 11.76
N PHE A 68 24.32 9.14 12.47
CA PHE A 68 24.00 10.44 11.87
C PHE A 68 25.24 11.25 11.42
N ASP A 69 26.46 10.75 11.64
CA ASP A 69 27.73 11.39 11.26
C ASP A 69 28.41 10.76 10.02
N MET A 70 27.65 10.30 9.01
CA MET A 70 28.21 9.94 7.70
C MET A 70 27.40 10.51 6.54
#